data_AF-A0A3M5NSH0-F1
#
_entry.id   AF-A0A3M5NSH0-F1
#
_cell.length_a   1.000
_cell.length_b   1.000
_cell.length_c   1.000
_cell.angle_alpha   90.00
_cell.angle_beta   90.00
_cell.angle_gamma   90.00
#
_symmetry.space_group_name_H-M   'P 1'
#
loop_
_entity.id
_entity.type
_entity.pdbx_description
1 polymer ?
#
loop_
_entity_poly.entity_id
_entity_poly.type
_entity_poly.pdbx_seq_one_letter_code
_entity_poly.pdbx_strand_id
1 'polypeptide(L)'
;MMKFNTAIEFIDYAISLTRERIKRNPSFPVYAAVISQLLHVKAVFDGVEKDKSRLHKLSIGALAAKEFEDTDYEFARALMDVYYIANQSANGLKVKLPEGLWRP
;
A
#
# COMPACT_ATOMS: atom_id res chain seq x y z
N MET A 1 3.96 16.86 -10.43
CA MET A 1 2.75 16.22 -9.89
C MET A 1 2.76 14.78 -10.36
N MET A 2 2.85 13.82 -9.44
CA MET A 2 2.81 12.40 -9.82
C MET A 2 1.35 12.00 -10.04
N LYS A 3 1.05 11.38 -11.18
CA LYS A 3 -0.29 10.89 -11.51
C LYS A 3 -0.18 9.41 -11.86
N PHE A 4 -0.98 8.61 -11.19
CA PHE A 4 -1.10 7.19 -11.46
C PHE A 4 -2.32 6.96 -12.33
N ASN A 5 -2.18 6.14 -13.38
CA ASN A 5 -3.26 5.81 -14.30
C ASN A 5 -3.89 4.46 -13.94
N THR A 6 -3.18 3.63 -13.19
CA THR A 6 -3.66 2.31 -12.78
C THR A 6 -3.36 2.03 -11.30
N ALA A 7 -4.10 1.07 -10.72
CA ALA A 7 -3.89 0.64 -9.34
C ALA A 7 -2.52 -0.04 -9.18
N ILE A 8 -2.09 -0.78 -10.18
CA ILE A 8 -0.79 -1.47 -10.17
C ILE A 8 0.37 -0.49 -10.13
N GLU A 9 0.33 0.60 -10.92
CA GLU A 9 1.34 1.66 -10.86
C GLU A 9 1.44 2.28 -9.46
N PHE A 10 0.30 2.50 -8.80
CA PHE A 10 0.28 3.04 -7.44
C PHE A 10 0.84 2.04 -6.40
N ILE A 11 0.50 0.76 -6.53
CA ILE A 11 1.01 -0.31 -5.66
C ILE A 11 2.54 -0.44 -5.81
N ASP A 12 3.05 -0.40 -7.05
CA ASP A 12 4.49 -0.45 -7.33
C ASP A 12 5.24 0.75 -6.75
N TYR A 13 4.62 1.92 -6.81
CA TYR A 13 5.13 3.12 -6.16
C TYR A 13 5.22 2.93 -4.63
N ALA A 14 4.15 2.47 -3.97
CA ALA A 14 4.16 2.24 -2.52
C ALA A 14 5.20 1.18 -2.10
N ILE A 15 5.41 0.14 -2.91
CA ILE A 15 6.47 -0.85 -2.72
C ILE A 15 7.86 -0.21 -2.80
N SER A 16 8.06 0.65 -3.80
CA SER A 16 9.34 1.35 -4.00
C SER A 16 9.63 2.29 -2.83
N LEU A 17 8.64 3.09 -2.41
CA LEU A 17 8.74 3.96 -1.25
C LEU A 17 9.02 3.19 0.04
N THR A 18 8.35 2.04 0.25
CA THR A 18 8.62 1.15 1.40
C THR A 18 10.07 0.69 1.41
N ARG A 19 10.61 0.28 0.25
CA ARG A 19 12.01 -0.15 0.13
C ARG A 19 12.99 0.98 0.43
N GLU A 20 12.67 2.21 0.05
CA GLU A 20 13.49 3.38 0.42
C GLU A 20 13.49 3.62 1.93
N ARG A 21 12.33 3.53 2.59
CA ARG A 21 12.24 3.69 4.04
C ARG A 21 12.96 2.56 4.79
N ILE A 22 12.87 1.32 4.32
CA ILE A 22 13.65 0.18 4.84
C ILE A 22 15.15 0.48 4.77
N LYS A 23 15.66 1.02 3.65
CA LYS A 23 17.09 1.35 3.52
C LYS A 23 17.55 2.38 4.55
N ARG A 24 16.68 3.33 4.91
CA ARG A 24 16.99 4.38 5.91
C ARG A 24 16.95 3.86 7.35
N ASN A 25 16.08 2.90 7.65
CA ASN A 25 15.95 2.32 8.99
C ASN A 25 15.63 0.80 8.93
N PRO A 26 16.62 -0.04 8.61
CA PRO A 26 16.38 -1.47 8.32
C PRO A 26 15.98 -2.27 9.56
N SER A 27 16.27 -1.79 10.76
CA SER A 27 15.97 -2.46 12.03
C SER A 27 14.51 -2.32 12.47
N PHE A 28 13.70 -1.47 11.83
CA PHE A 28 12.34 -1.24 12.29
C PHE A 28 11.41 -2.41 11.89
N PRO A 29 10.91 -3.23 12.85
CA PRO A 29 10.27 -4.50 12.53
C PRO A 29 8.97 -4.38 11.70
N VAL A 30 8.28 -3.25 11.82
CA VAL A 30 7.03 -2.97 11.09
C VAL A 30 7.20 -3.08 9.58
N TYR A 31 8.38 -2.73 9.04
CA TYR A 31 8.58 -2.75 7.59
C TYR A 31 8.47 -4.15 6.97
N ALA A 32 8.86 -5.21 7.69
CA ALA A 32 8.72 -6.57 7.20
C ALA A 32 7.24 -6.95 7.00
N ALA A 33 6.38 -6.53 7.92
CA ALA A 33 4.94 -6.74 7.82
C ALA A 33 4.32 -5.91 6.68
N VAL A 34 4.74 -4.65 6.55
CA VAL A 34 4.26 -3.73 5.50
C VAL A 34 4.62 -4.25 4.10
N ILE A 35 5.89 -4.57 3.85
CA ILE A 35 6.33 -5.02 2.51
C ILE A 35 5.70 -6.35 2.12
N SER A 36 5.53 -7.28 3.06
CA SER A 36 4.86 -8.57 2.83
C SER A 36 3.40 -8.37 2.40
N GLN A 37 2.68 -7.46 3.06
CA GLN A 37 1.30 -7.13 2.71
C GLN A 37 1.19 -6.44 1.34
N LEU A 38 2.09 -5.50 1.02
CA LEU A 38 2.12 -4.84 -0.29
C LEU A 38 2.39 -5.82 -1.43
N LEU A 39 3.35 -6.75 -1.25
CA LEU A 39 3.66 -7.76 -2.25
C LEU A 39 2.49 -8.72 -2.47
N HIS A 40 1.75 -9.07 -1.41
CA HIS A 40 0.53 -9.85 -1.55
C HIS A 40 -0.56 -9.08 -2.33
N VAL A 41 -0.78 -7.80 -2.03
CA VAL A 41 -1.71 -6.96 -2.80
C VAL A 41 -1.30 -6.91 -4.27
N LYS A 42 -0.01 -6.71 -4.56
CA LYS A 42 0.50 -6.73 -5.94
C LYS A 42 0.22 -8.05 -6.63
N ALA A 43 0.51 -9.18 -5.99
CA ALA A 43 0.27 -10.51 -6.56
C ALA A 43 -1.20 -10.75 -6.93
N VAL A 44 -2.14 -10.23 -6.13
CA VAL A 44 -3.57 -10.29 -6.46
C VAL A 44 -3.92 -9.44 -7.68
N PHE A 45 -3.35 -8.24 -7.78
CA PHE A 45 -3.59 -7.33 -8.90
C PHE A 45 -2.89 -7.76 -10.20
N ASP A 46 -1.76 -8.47 -10.11
CA ASP A 46 -1.09 -9.13 -11.24
C ASP A 46 -1.85 -10.39 -11.73
N GLY A 47 -2.82 -10.89 -10.95
CA GLY A 47 -3.50 -12.16 -11.21
C GLY A 47 -2.67 -13.41 -10.89
N VAL A 48 -1.50 -13.24 -10.25
CA VAL A 48 -0.66 -14.35 -9.77
C VAL A 48 -1.33 -15.04 -8.58
N GLU A 49 -1.85 -14.26 -7.64
CA GLU A 49 -2.67 -14.75 -6.53
C GLU A 49 -4.15 -14.63 -6.89
N LYS A 50 -4.88 -15.76 -6.80
CA LYS A 50 -6.31 -15.83 -7.14
C LYS A 50 -7.18 -15.72 -5.90
N ASP A 51 -6.66 -16.11 -4.73
CA ASP A 51 -7.38 -15.98 -3.48
C ASP A 51 -7.32 -14.54 -2.95
N LYS A 52 -8.47 -13.85 -3.01
CA LYS A 52 -8.64 -12.49 -2.51
C LYS A 52 -9.01 -12.43 -1.03
N SER A 53 -9.27 -13.56 -0.36
CA SER A 53 -9.76 -13.60 1.02
C SER A 53 -8.82 -12.88 2.00
N ARG A 54 -7.52 -12.92 1.71
CA ARG A 54 -6.48 -12.26 2.50
C ARG A 54 -6.47 -10.73 2.36
N LEU A 55 -7.10 -10.16 1.33
CA LEU A 55 -7.26 -8.70 1.24
C LEU A 55 -8.11 -8.13 2.39
N HIS A 56 -9.08 -8.89 2.91
CA HIS A 56 -9.88 -8.49 4.08
C HIS A 56 -9.10 -8.55 5.41
N LYS A 57 -7.90 -9.14 5.40
CA LYS A 57 -7.07 -9.34 6.60
C LYS A 57 -5.86 -8.40 6.64
N LEU A 58 -5.80 -7.42 5.73
CA LEU A 58 -4.72 -6.45 5.71
C LEU A 58 -4.79 -5.56 6.96
N SER A 59 -3.66 -5.44 7.65
CA SER A 59 -3.47 -4.50 8.75
C SER A 59 -2.70 -3.25 8.33
N ILE A 60 -2.28 -3.16 7.06
CA ILE A 60 -1.40 -2.11 6.55
C ILE A 60 -1.95 -0.69 6.75
N GLY A 61 -3.28 -0.49 6.67
CA GLY A 61 -3.90 0.81 6.95
C GLY A 61 -3.79 1.22 8.43
N ALA A 62 -3.99 0.28 9.35
CA ALA A 62 -3.84 0.53 10.78
C ALA A 62 -2.37 0.75 11.17
N LEU A 63 -1.45 -0.03 10.58
CA LEU A 63 -0.01 0.17 10.74
C LEU A 63 0.41 1.55 10.22
N ALA A 64 -0.14 1.98 9.08
CA ALA A 64 0.14 3.29 8.50
C ALA A 64 -0.19 4.43 9.45
N ALA A 65 -1.42 4.44 9.97
CA ALA A 65 -1.86 5.46 10.92
C ALA A 65 -1.02 5.45 12.20
N LYS A 66 -0.85 4.26 12.81
CA LYS A 66 -0.21 4.14 14.12
C LYS A 66 1.29 4.44 14.11
N GLU A 67 2.00 4.06 13.05
CA GLU A 67 3.47 4.06 13.05
C GLU A 67 4.06 5.24 12.26
N PHE A 68 3.31 5.81 11.30
CA PHE A 68 3.87 6.74 10.32
C PHE A 68 3.09 8.04 10.15
N GLU A 69 1.85 8.18 10.63
CA GLU A 69 1.04 9.39 10.37
C GLU A 69 1.71 10.68 10.85
N ASP A 70 2.33 10.64 12.05
CA ASP A 70 3.01 11.79 12.64
C ASP A 70 4.48 11.95 12.20
N THR A 71 5.13 10.87 11.78
CA THR A 71 6.59 10.83 11.54
C THR A 71 6.97 10.80 10.06
N ASP A 72 6.07 10.30 9.22
CA ASP A 72 6.26 10.10 7.79
C ASP A 72 4.90 10.06 7.07
N TYR A 73 4.20 11.21 7.11
CA TYR A 73 2.85 11.36 6.57
C TYR A 73 2.74 10.93 5.10
N GLU A 74 3.75 11.25 4.30
CA GLU A 74 3.89 10.82 2.91
C GLU A 74 3.76 9.28 2.81
N PHE A 75 4.58 8.56 3.58
CA PHE A 75 4.55 7.11 3.59
C PHE A 75 3.24 6.55 4.15
N ALA A 76 2.74 7.11 5.25
CA ALA A 76 1.46 6.72 5.84
C ALA A 76 0.33 6.82 4.83
N ARG A 77 0.26 7.93 4.07
CA ARG A 77 -0.75 8.14 3.06
C ARG A 77 -0.69 7.12 1.93
N ALA A 78 0.51 6.78 1.44
CA ALA A 78 0.70 5.75 0.41
C ALA A 78 0.12 4.40 0.87
N LEU A 79 0.42 4.02 2.11
CA LEU A 79 -0.04 2.75 2.68
C LEU A 79 -1.56 2.72 2.88
N MET A 80 -2.16 3.80 3.37
CA MET A 80 -3.61 3.92 3.51
C MET A 80 -4.33 3.86 2.16
N ASP A 81 -3.74 4.47 1.14
CA ASP A 81 -4.30 4.47 -0.21
C ASP A 81 -4.22 3.08 -0.86
N VAL A 82 -3.15 2.31 -0.64
CA VAL A 82 -3.10 0.90 -1.05
C VAL A 82 -4.14 0.07 -0.29
N TYR A 83 -4.33 0.31 1.02
CA TYR A 83 -5.37 -0.35 1.79
C TYR A 83 -6.77 -0.07 1.22
N TYR A 84 -7.05 1.19 0.84
CA TYR A 84 -8.30 1.56 0.20
C TYR A 84 -8.53 0.86 -1.15
N ILE A 85 -7.50 0.79 -2.00
CA ILE A 85 -7.53 0.05 -3.27
C ILE A 85 -7.80 -1.44 -3.04
N ALA A 86 -7.08 -2.05 -2.10
CA ALA A 86 -7.23 -3.46 -1.77
C ALA A 86 -8.63 -3.77 -1.22
N ASN A 87 -9.16 -2.92 -0.34
CA ASN A 87 -10.50 -3.07 0.22
C ASN A 87 -11.60 -2.98 -0.85
N GLN A 88 -11.48 -2.07 -1.83
CA GLN A 88 -12.41 -2.05 -2.96
C GLN A 88 -12.39 -3.36 -3.75
N SER A 89 -11.20 -3.87 -4.07
CA SER A 89 -11.04 -5.15 -4.81
C SER A 89 -11.59 -6.35 -4.03
N ALA A 90 -11.35 -6.39 -2.71
CA ALA A 90 -11.85 -7.44 -1.83
C ALA A 90 -13.38 -7.51 -1.81
N ASN A 91 -14.03 -6.34 -1.86
CA ASN A 91 -15.50 -6.22 -1.90
C ASN A 91 -16.09 -6.31 -3.32
N GLY A 92 -15.29 -6.69 -4.33
CA GLY A 92 -15.77 -6.81 -5.72
C GLY A 92 -16.14 -5.49 -6.37
N LEU A 93 -15.69 -4.36 -5.83
CA LEU A 93 -15.99 -3.03 -6.34
C LEU A 93 -15.05 -2.65 -7.51
N LYS A 94 -15.54 -1.79 -8.40
CA LYS A 94 -14.67 -1.14 -9.38
C LYS A 94 -13.65 -0.28 -8.63
N VAL A 95 -12.36 -0.58 -8.81
CA VAL A 95 -11.27 0.14 -8.15
C VAL A 95 -11.23 1.59 -8.62
N LYS A 96 -11.36 2.51 -7.67
CA LYS A 96 -11.09 3.93 -7.83
C LYS A 96 -9.74 4.23 -7.20
N LEU A 97 -8.90 4.96 -7.92
CA LEU A 97 -7.66 5.49 -7.38
C LEU A 97 -7.97 6.63 -6.40
N PRO A 98 -7.14 6.83 -5.37
CA PRO A 98 -7.27 7.97 -4.49
C PRO A 98 -7.15 9.26 -5.32
N GLU A 99 -8.17 10.12 -5.26
CA GLU A 99 -8.10 11.46 -5.81
C GLU A 99 -7.35 12.35 -4.80
N GLY A 100 -6.03 12.29 -4.85
CA GLY A 100 -5.15 13.07 -4.01
C GLY A 100 -3.93 13.51 -4.81
N LEU A 101 -3.68 14.82 -4.84
CA LEU A 101 -2.43 15.40 -5.33
C LEU A 101 -1.28 14.85 -4.48
N TRP A 102 -0.64 13.78 -4.92
CA TRP A 102 0.59 13.30 -4.31
C TRP A 102 1.70 14.32 -4.59
N ARG A 103 2.07 15.07 -3.55
CA ARG A 103 3.19 16.00 -3.55
C ARG A 103 4.33 15.35 -2.76
N PRO A 104 5.46 15.00 -3.40
CA PRO A 104 6.67 14.64 -2.67
C PRO A 104 7.18 15.83 -1.85
#